data_AF-A0A5J6QAR7-F1
#
_entry.id   AF-A0A5J6QAR7-F1
#
_cell.length_a   1.000
_cell.length_b   1.000
_cell.length_c   1.000
_cell.angle_alpha   90.00
_cell.angle_beta   90.00
_cell.angle_gamma   90.00
#
_symmetry.space_group_name_H-M   'P 1'
#
loop_
_entity.id
_entity.type
_entity.pdbx_description
1 polymer ?
#
loop_
_entity_poly.entity_id
_entity_poly.type
_entity_poly.pdbx_seq_one_letter_code
_entity_poly.pdbx_strand_id
1 'polypeptide(L)' 'MQAYFVIWSGEHCQYWMEDSYGYTSNINHAGFFSTDEAQQILSSAGADKQLELIEYQPNSLRLKLRDIRRSHV' A
#
# COMPACT_ATOMS: atom_id res chain seq x y z
N MET A 1 -4.96 5.11 -17.02
CA MET A 1 -3.79 4.72 -16.21
C MET A 1 -4.31 4.31 -14.85
N GLN A 2 -3.97 3.12 -14.34
CA GLN A 2 -4.32 2.74 -12.97
C GLN A 2 -3.43 3.55 -12.02
N ALA A 3 -4.05 4.31 -11.12
CA ALA A 3 -3.35 4.99 -10.05
C ALA A 3 -3.10 4.00 -8.92
N TYR A 4 -1.87 4.01 -8.40
CA TYR A 4 -1.49 3.23 -7.24
C TYR A 4 -1.18 4.18 -6.09
N PHE A 5 -1.41 3.72 -4.86
CA PHE A 5 -1.22 4.50 -3.66
C PHE A 5 -0.42 3.67 -2.66
N VAL A 6 0.51 4.31 -1.97
CA VAL A 6 1.06 3.78 -0.73
C VAL A 6 0.31 4.39 0.44
N ILE A 7 0.19 3.63 1.51
CA ILE A 7 -0.51 4.08 2.72
C ILE A 7 0.54 4.41 3.76
N TRP A 8 0.61 5.68 4.15
CA TRP A 8 1.46 6.15 5.24
C TRP A 8 0.67 6.16 6.54
N SER A 9 1.28 5.69 7.62
CA SER A 9 0.71 5.77 8.96
C SER A 9 1.47 6.82 9.77
N GLY A 10 0.80 7.92 10.09
CA GLY A 10 1.33 8.99 10.93
C GLY A 10 1.62 8.52 12.36
N GLU A 11 0.85 7.55 12.89
CA GLU A 11 1.09 6.97 14.22
C GLU A 11 2.44 6.25 14.31
N HIS A 12 2.82 5.52 13.25
CA HIS A 12 4.05 4.74 13.21
C HIS A 12 5.19 5.45 12.47
N CYS A 13 4.90 6.58 11.80
CA CYS A 13 5.80 7.25 10.86
C CYS A 13 6.39 6.29 9.82
N GLN A 14 5.54 5.41 9.26
CA GLN A 14 5.96 4.32 8.37
C GLN A 14 4.86 3.96 7.36
N TYR A 15 5.26 3.34 6.24
CA TYR A 15 4.35 2.85 5.20
C TYR A 15 3.83 1.45 5.51
N TRP A 16 2.58 1.17 5.16
CA TRP A 16 2.02 -0.18 5.20
C TRP A 16 2.65 -1.10 4.15
N MET A 17 2.79 -2.39 4.50
CA MET A 17 3.25 -3.45 3.60
C MET A 17 2.08 -4.29 3.08
N GLU A 18 2.20 -4.83 1.86
CA GLU A 18 1.15 -5.64 1.20
C GLU A 18 1.08 -7.08 1.76
N ASP A 19 2.23 -7.66 2.13
CA ASP A 19 2.37 -9.12 2.37
C ASP A 19 2.47 -9.52 3.86
N SER A 20 2.54 -8.57 4.80
CA SER A 20 2.70 -8.89 6.22
C SER A 20 2.20 -7.74 7.06
N TYR A 21 1.39 -8.05 8.08
CA TYR A 21 1.00 -7.13 9.15
C TYR A 21 2.24 -6.39 9.66
N GLY A 22 2.45 -5.16 9.20
CA GLY A 22 3.71 -4.47 9.45
C GLY A 22 3.86 -3.16 8.71
N TYR A 23 4.89 -2.45 9.14
CA TYR A 23 5.21 -1.10 8.73
C TYR A 23 6.67 -1.04 8.27
N THR A 24 6.93 -0.31 7.19
CA THR A 24 8.29 -0.09 6.68
C THR A 24 8.56 1.39 6.50
N SER A 25 9.75 1.83 6.90
CA SER A 25 10.21 3.18 6.62
C SER A 25 10.68 3.34 5.16
N ASN A 26 10.84 2.24 4.41
CA ASN A 26 11.33 2.24 3.04
C ASN A 26 10.17 2.11 2.04
N ILE A 27 9.94 3.16 1.25
CA ILE A 27 8.89 3.22 0.22
C ILE A 27 9.03 2.12 -0.86
N ASN A 28 10.24 1.64 -1.14
CA ASN A 28 10.46 0.54 -2.09
C ASN A 28 9.95 -0.80 -1.56
N HIS A 29 9.83 -0.93 -0.24
CA HIS A 29 9.26 -2.09 0.42
C HIS A 29 7.79 -1.87 0.82
N ALA A 30 7.29 -0.64 0.70
CA ALA A 30 5.89 -0.33 0.98
C ALA A 30 4.96 -1.11 0.05
N GLY A 31 3.86 -1.60 0.59
CA GLY A 31 2.73 -2.08 -0.18
C GLY A 31 2.15 -0.94 -1.00
N PHE A 32 1.78 -1.24 -2.23
CA PHE A 32 1.08 -0.30 -3.08
C PHE A 32 -0.27 -0.90 -3.44
N PHE A 33 -1.29 -0.08 -3.41
CA PHE A 33 -2.69 -0.47 -3.45
C PHE A 33 -3.36 0.28 -4.59
N SER A 34 -4.28 -0.37 -5.28
CA SER A 34 -5.17 0.30 -6.22
C SER A 34 -6.07 1.29 -5.47
N THR A 35 -6.69 2.23 -6.17
CA THR A 35 -7.63 3.18 -5.57
C THR A 35 -8.71 2.48 -4.71
N ASP A 36 -9.29 1.40 -5.21
CA ASP A 36 -10.33 0.63 -4.52
C ASP A 36 -9.79 -0.02 -3.22
N GLU A 37 -8.64 -0.68 -3.31
CA GLU A 37 -7.96 -1.31 -2.15
C GLU A 37 -7.60 -0.29 -1.08
N ALA A 38 -7.06 0.87 -1.49
CA ALA A 38 -6.73 1.96 -0.60
C ALA A 38 -7.97 2.51 0.12
N GLN A 39 -9.09 2.67 -0.58
CA GLN A 39 -10.36 3.11 -0.01
C GLN A 39 -10.94 2.07 0.96
N GLN A 40 -10.87 0.78 0.63
CA GLN A 40 -11.29 -0.29 1.53
C GLN A 40 -10.46 -0.32 2.80
N ILE A 41 -9.14 -0.14 2.69
CA ILE A 41 -8.24 -0.07 3.83
C ILE A 41 -8.58 1.13 4.72
N LEU A 42 -8.74 2.33 4.13
CA LEU A 42 -9.14 3.51 4.88
C LEU A 42 -10.49 3.34 5.57
N SER A 43 -11.45 2.70 4.91
CA SER A 43 -12.79 2.48 5.46
C SER A 43 -12.79 1.42 6.58
N SER A 44 -11.88 0.45 6.50
CA SER A 44 -11.71 -0.61 7.51
C SER A 44 -10.84 -0.15 8.67
N ALA A 45 -9.93 0.80 8.44
CA ALA A 45 -9.19 1.47 9.48
C ALA A 45 -10.15 2.39 10.25
N GLY A 46 -10.15 2.30 11.57
CA GLY A 46 -10.97 3.19 12.39
C GLY A 46 -10.60 4.66 12.10
N ALA A 47 -11.59 5.56 12.16
CA ALA A 47 -11.42 7.00 11.88
C ALA A 47 -10.37 7.70 12.78
N ASP A 48 -9.92 7.05 13.84
CA ASP A 48 -8.85 7.49 14.74
C ASP A 48 -7.43 7.29 14.15
N LYS A 49 -7.29 6.43 13.14
CA LYS A 49 -6.01 6.10 12.51
C LYS A 49 -5.57 7.24 11.59
N GLN A 50 -4.39 7.79 11.84
CA GLN A 50 -3.76 8.80 10.97
C GLN A 50 -3.16 8.14 9.73
N LEU A 51 -4.01 7.73 8.79
CA LEU A 51 -3.59 7.13 7.52
C LEU A 51 -3.67 8.14 6.38
N GLU A 52 -2.60 8.23 5.60
CA GLU A 52 -2.51 9.11 4.43
C GLU A 52 -2.28 8.28 3.17
N LEU A 53 -3.04 8.58 2.12
CA LEU A 53 -2.83 8.00 0.79
C LEU A 53 -1.86 8.87 0.01
N ILE A 54 -0.75 8.28 -0.39
CA ILE A 54 0.27 8.96 -1.18
C ILE A 54 0.30 8.33 -2.56
N GLU A 55 0.11 9.14 -3.60
CA GLU A 55 0.21 8.69 -4.99
C GLU A 55 1.58 8.06 -5.24
N TYR A 56 1.57 6.86 -5.81
CA TYR A 56 2.75 6.08 -6.08
C TYR A 56 2.70 5.51 -7.49
N GLN A 57 3.80 5.61 -8.20
CA GLN A 57 3.95 5.00 -9.52
C GLN A 57 4.93 3.83 -9.42
N PRO A 58 4.44 2.59 -9.25
CA PRO A 58 5.32 1.43 -9.23
C PRO A 58 5.98 1.27 -10.60
N ASN A 59 7.25 0.90 -10.60
CA ASN A 59 7.94 0.54 -11.82
C ASN A 59 7.42 -0.82 -12.36
N SER A 60 7.74 -1.11 -13.63
CA SER A 60 7.29 -2.32 -14.32
C SER A 60 7.71 -3.63 -13.63
N LEU A 61 8.84 -3.63 -12.91
CA LEU A 61 9.30 -4.80 -12.16
C LEU A 61 8.41 -5.06 -10.94
N ARG A 62 8.08 -4.02 -10.17
CA ARG A 62 7.19 -4.12 -8.99
C ARG A 62 5.79 -4.56 -9.40
N LEU A 63 5.28 -4.04 -10.51
CA LEU A 63 3.99 -4.47 -11.07
C LEU A 63 4.00 -5.97 -11.41
N LYS A 64 5.01 -6.45 -12.14
CA LYS A 64 5.16 -7.87 -12.46
C LYS A 64 5.30 -8.74 -11.21
N LEU A 65 6.08 -8.30 -10.23
CA LEU A 65 6.27 -9.04 -8.97
C LEU A 65 4.98 -9.18 -8.16
N ARG A 66 4.12 -8.16 -8.18
CA ARG A 66 2.80 -8.22 -7.53
C ARG A 66 1.86 -9.14 -8.28
N ASP A 67 1.85 -9.08 -9.61
CA ASP A 67 1.02 -9.95 -10.45
C ASP A 67 1.36 -11.44 -10.28
N ILE A 68 2.65 -11.78 -10.22
CA ILE A 68 3.13 -13.13 -9.94
C ILE A 68 2.67 -13.62 -8.56
N ARG A 69 2.76 -12.76 -7.53
CA ARG A 69 2.30 -13.07 -6.16
C ARG A 69 0.80 -13.35 -6.11
N ARG A 70 0.00 -12.52 -6.77
CA ARG A 70 -1.47 -12.68 -6.81
C ARG A 70 -1.94 -13.85 -7.66
N SER A 71 -1.16 -14.25 -8.66
CA SER A 71 -1.48 -15.40 -9.52
C SER A 71 -1.18 -16.76 -8.87
N HIS A 72 -0.50 -16.80 -7.73
CA HIS A 72 -0.18 -18.03 -6.97
C HIS A 72 -1.09 -18.27 -5.76
N VAL A 73 -2.17 -17.49 -5.63
CA VAL A 73 -3.26 -17.69 -4.64
C VAL A 73 -4.49 -18.19 -5.37
#